data_AF-A0A8H7A4E6-F1
#
_entry.id   AF-A0A8H7A4E6-F1
#
_cell.length_a   1.000
_cell.length_b   1.000
_cell.length_c   1.000
_cell.angle_alpha   90.00
_cell.angle_beta   90.00
_cell.angle_gamma   90.00
#
_symmetry.space_group_name_H-M   'P 1'
#
loop_
_entity.id
_entity.type
_entity.pdbx_description
1 polymer ?
#
loop_
_entity_poly.entity_id
_entity_poly.type
_entity_poly.pdbx_seq_one_letter_code
_entity_poly.pdbx_strand_id
1 'polypeptide(L)'
;MRNLLFWEVDEPNDLTRSIDAFTFEMLPYFTNAFDRGEHKDFFVAALPLFSDRFPTASSEQKRLFAKELIYQDGMTLLGGNVDPPAPFDGNWREAITLEADRERRRSYWRQHGEGDPIEHQYIIAFATIDGATDSYSQL
;
A
#
# COMPACT_ATOMS: atom_id res chain seq x y z
N MET A 1 -11.56 30.31 17.05
CA MET A 1 -10.14 30.72 17.11
C MET A 1 -9.29 29.49 17.42
N ARG A 2 -8.37 29.19 16.51
CA ARG A 2 -7.08 28.46 16.62
C ARG A 2 -6.94 27.19 17.51
N ASN A 3 -6.57 26.13 16.77
CA ASN A 3 -5.48 25.16 16.97
C ASN A 3 -5.55 24.15 18.12
N LEU A 4 -5.46 22.87 17.74
CA LEU A 4 -4.47 21.86 18.13
C LEU A 4 -4.67 20.68 17.15
N LEU A 5 -3.94 20.59 16.02
CA LEU A 5 -2.80 19.66 15.84
C LEU A 5 -2.85 18.46 16.81
N PHE A 6 -3.58 17.42 16.44
CA PHE A 6 -3.30 16.06 16.92
C PHE A 6 -2.81 15.24 15.73
N TRP A 7 -1.49 15.28 15.56
CA TRP A 7 -0.76 14.15 15.03
C TRP A 7 -0.72 13.10 16.13
N GLU A 8 -1.84 12.40 16.36
CA GLU A 8 -1.80 11.14 17.08
C GLU A 8 -1.41 10.08 16.05
N VAL A 9 -0.09 9.93 15.94
CA VAL A 9 0.51 8.66 15.54
C VAL A 9 0.14 7.67 16.64
N ASP A 10 -1.05 7.10 16.54
CA ASP A 10 -1.47 6.04 17.44
C ASP A 10 -0.70 4.77 17.09
N GLU A 11 0.12 4.37 18.06
CA GLU A 11 0.94 3.16 18.23
C GLU A 11 1.85 2.67 17.07
N PRO A 12 3.14 2.35 17.34
CA PRO A 12 4.01 1.64 16.40
C PRO A 12 3.44 0.28 15.90
N ASN A 13 2.38 -0.23 16.54
CA ASN A 13 1.64 -1.40 16.13
C ASN A 13 0.74 -1.17 14.90
N ASP A 14 0.17 0.03 14.71
CA ASP A 14 -0.83 0.25 13.65
C ASP A 14 -0.22 0.50 12.28
N LEU A 15 0.92 1.20 12.23
CA LEU A 15 1.67 1.35 10.97
C LEU A 15 2.23 0.00 10.49
N THR A 16 2.76 -0.81 11.41
CA THR A 16 3.27 -2.15 11.07
C THR A 16 2.15 -3.06 10.55
N ARG A 17 1.00 -3.11 11.25
CA ARG A 17 -0.19 -3.84 10.78
C ARG A 17 -0.67 -3.35 9.41
N SER A 18 -0.65 -2.04 9.17
CA SER A 18 -1.05 -1.46 7.88
C SER A 18 -0.07 -1.82 6.75
N ILE A 19 1.22 -1.90 7.07
CA ILE A 19 2.25 -2.39 6.14
C ILE A 19 2.05 -3.88 5.85
N ASP A 20 1.71 -4.70 6.85
CA ASP A 20 1.44 -6.12 6.66
C ASP A 20 0.20 -6.34 5.79
N ALA A 21 -0.88 -5.58 6.01
CA ALA A 21 -2.07 -5.59 5.17
C ALA A 21 -1.73 -5.21 3.72
N PHE A 22 -0.94 -4.15 3.51
CA PHE A 22 -0.47 -3.77 2.17
C PHE A 22 0.40 -4.86 1.53
N THR A 23 1.26 -5.52 2.31
CA THR A 23 2.09 -6.65 1.84
C THR A 23 1.20 -7.79 1.33
N PHE A 24 0.16 -8.14 2.09
CA PHE A 24 -0.79 -9.19 1.70
C PHE A 24 -1.59 -8.81 0.43
N GLU A 25 -2.04 -7.56 0.31
CA GLU A 25 -2.70 -7.04 -0.91
C GLU A 25 -1.80 -7.14 -2.14
N MET A 26 -0.49 -6.95 -1.97
CA MET A 26 0.49 -6.94 -3.05
C MET A 26 0.94 -8.36 -3.47
N LEU A 27 0.72 -9.37 -2.63
CA LEU A 27 1.23 -10.72 -2.83
C LEU A 27 0.79 -11.37 -4.16
N PRO A 28 -0.47 -11.32 -4.61
CA PRO A 28 -0.87 -11.92 -5.89
C PRO A 28 -0.10 -11.36 -7.09
N TYR A 29 0.16 -10.05 -7.08
CA TYR A 29 0.88 -9.37 -8.14
C TYR A 29 2.38 -9.66 -8.07
N PHE A 30 2.92 -9.75 -6.86
CA PHE A 30 4.31 -10.15 -6.65
C PHE A 30 4.57 -11.58 -7.13
N THR A 31 3.74 -12.55 -6.76
CA THR A 31 3.86 -13.95 -7.21
C THR A 31 3.73 -14.04 -8.73
N ASN A 32 2.76 -13.35 -9.34
CA ASN A 32 2.64 -13.28 -10.80
C ASN A 32 3.90 -12.70 -11.48
N ALA A 33 4.49 -11.64 -10.92
CA ALA A 33 5.74 -11.07 -11.42
C ALA A 33 6.93 -12.01 -11.18
N PHE A 34 6.97 -12.71 -10.05
CA PHE A 34 8.03 -13.64 -9.68
C PHE A 34 8.08 -14.84 -10.62
N ASP A 35 6.92 -15.45 -10.91
CA ASP A 35 6.78 -16.56 -11.87
C ASP A 35 7.25 -16.20 -13.29
N ARG A 36 7.16 -14.91 -13.64
CA ARG A 36 7.64 -14.36 -14.93
C ARG A 36 9.10 -13.91 -14.90
N GLY A 37 9.78 -14.00 -13.76
CA GLY A 37 11.15 -13.50 -13.58
C GLY A 37 11.26 -11.97 -13.48
N GLU A 38 10.15 -11.27 -13.27
CA GLU A 38 10.01 -9.80 -13.30
C GLU A 38 9.97 -9.16 -11.90
N HIS A 39 10.31 -9.91 -10.83
CA HIS A 39 10.22 -9.44 -9.44
C HIS A 39 10.97 -8.13 -9.14
N LYS A 40 12.05 -7.80 -9.87
CA LYS A 40 12.74 -6.51 -9.71
C LYS A 40 11.90 -5.34 -10.22
N ASP A 41 11.28 -5.50 -11.38
CA ASP A 41 10.41 -4.48 -11.98
C ASP A 41 9.18 -4.26 -11.11
N PHE A 42 8.68 -5.34 -10.49
CA PHE A 42 7.60 -5.25 -9.52
C PHE A 42 7.94 -4.28 -8.39
N PHE A 43 9.11 -4.41 -7.75
CA PHE A 43 9.49 -3.51 -6.66
C PHE A 43 9.65 -2.05 -7.13
N VAL A 44 10.12 -1.83 -8.36
CA VAL A 44 10.18 -0.48 -8.94
C VAL A 44 8.79 0.13 -9.06
N ALA A 45 7.78 -0.65 -9.45
CA ALA A 45 6.40 -0.21 -9.56
C ALA A 45 5.69 -0.07 -8.19
N ALA A 46 5.97 -0.97 -7.24
CA ALA A 46 5.27 -1.04 -5.95
C ALA A 46 5.77 0.01 -4.93
N LEU A 47 7.05 0.41 -4.99
CA LEU A 47 7.61 1.40 -4.05
C LEU A 47 6.92 2.78 -4.07
N PRO A 48 6.53 3.32 -5.23
CA PRO A 48 5.67 4.50 -5.30
C PRO A 48 4.33 4.32 -4.57
N LEU A 49 3.64 3.18 -4.74
CA LEU A 49 2.37 2.91 -4.05
C LEU A 49 2.56 2.84 -2.54
N PHE A 50 3.63 2.16 -2.09
CA PHE A 50 3.99 2.14 -0.67
C PHE A 50 4.20 3.55 -0.13
N SER A 51 4.93 4.39 -0.84
CA SER A 51 5.24 5.75 -0.40
C SER A 51 4.00 6.68 -0.43
N ASP A 52 3.04 6.42 -1.32
CA ASP A 52 1.76 7.13 -1.38
C ASP A 52 0.84 6.78 -0.20
N ARG A 53 0.87 5.51 0.26
CA ARG A 53 0.08 5.06 1.42
C ARG A 53 0.75 5.40 2.76
N PHE A 54 2.08 5.40 2.81
CA PHE A 54 2.87 5.55 4.04
C PHE A 54 3.99 6.60 3.86
N PRO A 55 3.66 7.90 3.74
CA PRO A 55 4.66 8.94 3.43
C PRO A 55 5.69 9.15 4.55
N THR A 56 5.32 8.83 5.79
CA THR A 56 6.19 8.94 6.98
C THR A 56 6.99 7.67 7.25
N ALA A 57 6.82 6.61 6.44
CA ALA A 57 7.52 5.36 6.66
C ALA A 57 9.03 5.50 6.44
N SER A 58 9.79 4.96 7.40
CA SER A 58 11.25 4.96 7.36
C SER A 58 11.79 4.06 6.25
N SER A 59 13.07 4.26 5.91
CA SER A 59 13.79 3.36 5.00
C SER A 59 13.83 1.90 5.50
N GLU A 60 13.77 1.70 6.82
CA GLU A 60 13.69 0.36 7.40
C GLU A 60 12.34 -0.29 7.15
N GLN A 61 11.24 0.45 7.30
CA GLN A 61 9.88 -0.04 7.02
C GLN A 61 9.68 -0.35 5.54
N LYS A 62 10.27 0.44 4.64
CA LYS A 62 10.30 0.13 3.19
C LYS A 62 11.05 -1.17 2.90
N ARG A 63 12.15 -1.43 3.62
CA ARG A 63 12.89 -2.69 3.51
C ARG A 63 12.11 -3.86 4.11
N LEU A 64 11.37 -3.63 5.19
CA LEU A 64 10.51 -4.63 5.82
C LEU A 64 9.45 -5.10 4.83
N PHE A 65 8.71 -4.18 4.20
CA PHE A 65 7.74 -4.51 3.13
C PHE A 65 8.33 -5.45 2.07
N ALA A 66 9.51 -5.13 1.53
CA ALA A 66 10.13 -5.97 0.51
C ALA A 66 10.53 -7.35 1.03
N LYS A 67 11.02 -7.44 2.27
CA LYS A 67 11.38 -8.71 2.92
C LYS A 67 10.14 -9.56 3.21
N GLU A 68 9.09 -8.96 3.73
CA GLU A 68 7.85 -9.64 4.06
C GLU A 68 7.18 -10.20 2.82
N LEU A 69 7.15 -9.47 1.70
CA LEU A 69 6.63 -10.01 0.44
C LEU A 69 7.34 -11.30 0.00
N ILE A 70 8.68 -11.30 0.05
CA ILE A 70 9.49 -12.48 -0.31
C ILE A 70 9.25 -13.63 0.69
N TYR A 71 9.15 -13.31 1.98
CA TYR A 71 8.90 -14.30 3.02
C TYR A 71 7.52 -14.93 2.87
N GLN A 72 6.47 -14.14 2.66
CA GLN A 72 5.09 -14.59 2.49
C GLN A 72 4.90 -15.42 1.21
N ASP A 73 5.56 -15.06 0.11
CA ASP A 73 5.60 -15.87 -1.11
C ASP A 73 6.25 -17.23 -0.84
N GLY A 74 7.40 -17.26 -0.15
CA GLY A 74 8.04 -18.50 0.27
C GLY A 74 7.16 -19.36 1.19
N MET A 75 6.46 -18.75 2.15
CA MET A 75 5.52 -19.44 3.04
C MET A 75 4.32 -20.02 2.28
N THR A 76 3.83 -19.30 1.28
CA THR A 76 2.76 -19.76 0.38
C THR A 76 3.20 -21.00 -0.40
N LEU A 77 4.41 -20.97 -0.98
CA LEU A 77 4.98 -22.09 -1.73
C LEU A 77 5.23 -23.33 -0.86
N LEU A 78 5.54 -23.14 0.42
CA LEU A 78 5.85 -24.22 1.36
C LEU A 78 4.61 -24.78 2.09
N GLY A 79 3.40 -24.33 1.73
CA GLY A 79 2.16 -24.82 2.33
C GLY A 79 1.95 -24.37 3.78
N GLY A 80 2.33 -23.12 4.09
CA GLY A 80 2.07 -22.52 5.39
C GLY A 80 0.58 -22.41 5.74
N ASN A 81 0.27 -22.12 7.01
CA ASN A 81 -1.11 -22.06 7.54
C ASN A 81 -1.92 -20.81 7.11
N VAL A 82 -1.46 -20.04 6.12
CA VAL A 82 -2.15 -18.86 5.63
C VAL A 82 -2.64 -19.16 4.23
N ASP A 83 -3.96 -19.12 4.02
CA ASP A 83 -4.52 -19.22 2.68
C ASP A 83 -4.01 -18.04 1.86
N PRO A 84 -3.23 -18.28 0.80
CA PRO A 84 -2.74 -17.20 -0.02
C PRO A 84 -3.92 -16.49 -0.68
N PRO A 85 -3.79 -15.18 -0.94
CA PRO A 85 -4.77 -14.48 -1.74
C PRO A 85 -4.86 -15.13 -3.13
N ALA A 86 -6.04 -15.06 -3.75
CA ALA A 86 -6.28 -15.68 -5.05
C ALA A 86 -5.23 -15.21 -6.07
N PRO A 87 -4.69 -16.12 -6.90
CA PRO A 87 -3.66 -15.77 -7.87
C PRO A 87 -4.19 -14.74 -8.85
N PHE A 88 -3.34 -13.79 -9.23
CA PHE A 88 -3.64 -12.82 -10.27
C PHE A 88 -3.18 -13.35 -11.63
N ASP A 89 -4.09 -13.47 -12.59
CA ASP A 89 -3.82 -14.01 -13.93
C ASP A 89 -3.61 -12.92 -15.01
N GLY A 90 -3.89 -11.67 -14.68
CA GLY A 90 -3.74 -10.52 -15.57
C GLY A 90 -2.32 -9.97 -15.71
N ASN A 91 -2.21 -8.82 -16.39
CA ASN A 91 -0.96 -8.05 -16.48
C ASN A 91 -0.75 -7.24 -15.20
N TRP A 92 0.15 -7.69 -14.32
CA TRP A 92 0.40 -7.05 -13.03
C TRP A 92 0.84 -5.59 -13.18
N ARG A 93 1.49 -5.23 -14.29
CA ARG A 93 2.00 -3.86 -14.55
C ARG A 93 0.88 -2.84 -14.68
N GLU A 94 -0.26 -3.25 -15.21
CA GLU A 94 -1.44 -2.40 -15.34
C GLU A 94 -2.19 -2.27 -14.01
N ALA A 95 -2.09 -3.28 -13.15
CA ALA A 95 -2.75 -3.31 -11.84
C ALA A 95 -1.97 -2.58 -10.73
N ILE A 96 -0.63 -2.54 -10.83
CA ILE A 96 0.27 -1.87 -9.86
C ILE A 96 0.62 -0.46 -10.37
N THR A 97 -0.39 0.40 -10.44
CA THR A 97 -0.23 1.83 -10.74
C THR A 97 -0.82 2.67 -9.61
N LEU A 98 -0.34 3.90 -9.42
CA LEU A 98 -0.90 4.82 -8.41
C LEU A 98 -2.40 5.06 -8.64
N GLU A 99 -2.82 5.20 -9.89
CA GLU A 99 -4.22 5.43 -10.24
C GLU A 99 -5.10 4.22 -9.88
N ALA A 100 -4.71 3.01 -10.31
CA ALA A 100 -5.45 1.80 -9.98
C ALA A 100 -5.50 1.57 -8.47
N ASP A 101 -4.40 1.85 -7.77
CA ASP A 101 -4.32 1.70 -6.32
C ASP A 101 -5.23 2.68 -5.57
N ARG A 102 -5.23 3.95 -5.98
CA ARG A 102 -6.15 4.94 -5.41
C ARG A 102 -7.60 4.59 -5.73
N GLU A 103 -7.93 4.08 -6.93
CA GLU A 103 -9.30 3.65 -7.22
C GLU A 103 -9.75 2.46 -6.36
N ARG A 104 -8.86 1.49 -6.09
CA ARG A 104 -9.15 0.40 -5.14
C ARG A 104 -9.47 0.96 -3.74
N ARG A 105 -8.65 1.88 -3.24
CA ARG A 105 -8.88 2.53 -1.93
C ARG A 105 -10.16 3.36 -1.91
N ARG A 106 -10.47 4.11 -2.98
CA ARG A 106 -11.75 4.83 -3.13
C ARG A 106 -12.93 3.88 -3.10
N SER A 107 -12.85 2.77 -3.85
CA SER A 107 -13.89 1.76 -3.91
C SER A 107 -14.12 1.08 -2.56
N TYR A 108 -13.04 0.74 -1.84
CA TYR A 108 -13.12 0.19 -0.49
C TYR A 108 -13.80 1.17 0.47
N TRP A 109 -13.37 2.43 0.50
CA TRP A 109 -13.97 3.45 1.37
C TRP A 109 -15.44 3.69 1.06
N ARG A 110 -15.85 3.74 -0.22
CA ARG A 110 -17.27 3.88 -0.58
C ARG A 110 -18.14 2.71 -0.09
N GLN A 111 -17.55 1.53 0.11
CA GLN A 111 -18.28 0.33 0.53
C GLN A 111 -18.29 0.15 2.05
N HIS A 112 -17.22 0.56 2.74
CA HIS A 112 -17.00 0.24 4.16
C HIS A 112 -16.79 1.46 5.06
N GLY A 113 -16.44 2.61 4.47
CA GLY A 113 -16.24 3.86 5.20
C GLY A 113 -17.56 4.59 5.44
N GLU A 114 -17.55 5.48 6.42
CA GLU A 114 -18.63 6.41 6.71
C GLU A 114 -18.14 7.84 6.50
N GLY A 115 -18.87 8.63 5.73
CA GLY A 115 -18.54 10.05 5.51
C GLY A 115 -17.20 10.28 4.80
N ASP A 116 -16.57 11.41 5.13
CA ASP A 116 -15.29 11.81 4.53
C ASP A 116 -14.12 10.97 5.07
N PRO A 117 -13.13 10.62 4.23
CA PRO A 117 -11.94 9.91 4.65
C PRO A 117 -11.18 10.62 5.78
N ILE A 118 -10.87 9.86 6.85
CA ILE A 118 -10.05 10.36 7.97
C ILE A 118 -8.64 9.76 7.99
N GLU A 119 -8.45 8.56 7.44
CA GLU A 119 -7.13 7.95 7.36
C GLU A 119 -6.38 8.45 6.13
N HIS A 120 -5.08 8.72 6.30
CA HIS A 120 -4.22 9.29 5.25
C HIS A 120 -4.28 8.52 3.93
N GLN A 121 -4.26 7.19 3.98
CA GLN A 121 -4.32 6.34 2.79
C GLN A 121 -5.59 6.57 1.97
N TYR A 122 -6.73 6.85 2.61
CA TYR A 122 -7.98 7.15 1.90
C TYR A 122 -8.05 8.63 1.51
N ILE A 123 -7.57 9.56 2.36
CA ILE A 123 -7.50 10.99 2.03
C ILE A 123 -6.74 11.21 0.72
N ILE A 124 -5.53 10.64 0.59
CA ILE A 124 -4.74 10.76 -0.65
C ILE A 124 -5.43 10.07 -1.83
N ALA A 125 -6.17 8.99 -1.60
CA ALA A 125 -6.90 8.32 -2.67
C ALA A 125 -8.00 9.20 -3.29
N PHE A 126 -8.58 10.13 -2.53
CA PHE A 126 -9.58 11.09 -3.00
C PHE A 126 -9.01 12.47 -3.38
N ALA A 127 -7.73 12.74 -3.09
CA ALA A 127 -7.08 13.97 -3.50
C ALA A 127 -7.01 14.06 -5.03
N THR A 128 -7.60 15.11 -5.61
CA THR A 128 -7.43 15.45 -7.03
C THR A 128 -5.96 15.70 -7.32
N ILE A 129 -5.47 15.25 -8.48
CA ILE A 129 -4.05 15.37 -8.90
C ILE A 129 -3.55 16.83 -8.80
N ASP A 130 -4.43 17.81 -8.96
CA ASP A 130 -4.13 19.25 -8.86
C ASP A 130 -3.96 19.78 -7.41
N GLY A 131 -4.34 19.01 -6.39
CA GLY A 131 -4.23 19.42 -4.98
C GLY A 131 -2.96 18.92 -4.26
N ALA A 132 -2.18 18.05 -4.91
CA ALA A 132 -0.99 17.46 -4.29
C ALA A 132 0.24 18.38 -4.32
N THR A 133 0.23 19.45 -5.12
CA THR A 133 1.37 20.38 -5.24
C THR A 133 1.34 21.53 -4.23
N ASP A 134 0.17 21.91 -3.71
CA ASP A 134 0.06 23.02 -2.76
C ASP A 134 0.41 22.61 -1.32
N SER A 135 0.29 21.33 -0.96
CA SER A 135 0.53 20.86 0.42
C SER A 135 2.00 20.60 0.77
N TYR A 136 2.91 20.57 -0.20
CA TYR A 136 4.36 20.38 0.04
C TYR A 136 5.16 21.68 0.08
N SER A 137 4.53 22.82 -0.16
CA SER A 137 5.19 24.13 -0.13
C SER A 137 5.07 24.85 1.22
N GLN A 138 4.59 24.17 2.27
CA GLN A 138 4.40 24.76 3.61
C GLN A 138 4.97 23.93 4.77
N LEU A 139 5.92 23.03 4.51
CA LEU A 139 6.81 22.46 5.54
C LEU A 139 8.27 22.82 5.21
#